data_AF-A0A9P1IPF4-F1
#
_entry.id   AF-A0A9P1IPF4-F1
#
_cell.length_a   1.000
_cell.length_b   1.000
_cell.length_c   1.000
_cell.angle_alpha   90.00
_cell.angle_beta   90.00
_cell.angle_gamma   90.00
#
_symmetry.space_group_name_H-M   'P 1'
#
loop_
_entity.id
_entity.type
_entity.pdbx_description
1 polymer ?
#
loop_
_entity_poly.entity_id
_entity_poly.type
_entity_poly.pdbx_seq_one_letter_code
_entity_poly.pdbx_strand_id
1 'polypeptide(L)'
;MNKILVKIIVVEADVCLMESDSRGHLLIAVLCFLTIQQNGLNEIDLRRLLADEHALLPMGIRRNYRNLPFDYCAECYGHTNPQILPIRWYYIINRIGHLLIAIDSDDNHFLIPAACQRIIRKKFLTKPVHLEHFQKLLTSFYSTKEKL
;
A
#
# COMPACT_ATOMS: atom_id res chain seq x y z
N MET A 1 -30.15 7.62 3.03
CA MET A 1 -28.90 6.94 3.45
C MET A 1 -27.72 7.86 3.21
N ASN A 2 -26.89 8.12 4.22
CA ASN A 2 -25.81 9.11 4.15
C ASN A 2 -24.70 8.64 3.18
N LYS A 3 -24.39 9.39 2.13
CA LYS A 3 -23.42 9.00 1.07
C LYS A 3 -22.03 8.60 1.63
N ILE A 4 -21.67 9.16 2.77
CA ILE A 4 -20.42 8.86 3.50
C ILE A 4 -20.44 7.45 4.09
N LEU A 5 -21.58 7.02 4.65
CA LEU A 5 -21.73 5.70 5.27
C LEU A 5 -21.61 4.58 4.22
N VAL A 6 -22.19 4.79 3.04
CA VAL A 6 -22.08 3.83 1.92
C VAL A 6 -20.61 3.69 1.47
N LYS A 7 -19.87 4.79 1.36
CA LYS A 7 -18.44 4.75 1.00
C LYS A 7 -17.60 3.99 2.04
N ILE A 8 -17.88 4.16 3.33
CA ILE A 8 -17.19 3.45 4.41
C ILE A 8 -17.43 1.94 4.33
N ILE A 9 -18.68 1.51 4.13
CA ILE A 9 -19.03 0.08 4.04
C ILE A 9 -18.37 -0.56 2.81
N VAL A 10 -18.37 0.15 1.67
CA VAL A 10 -17.69 -0.32 0.45
C VAL A 10 -16.19 -0.48 0.68
N VAL A 11 -15.54 0.47 1.36
CA VAL A 11 -14.11 0.37 1.71
C VAL A 11 -13.84 -0.80 2.64
N GLU A 12 -14.66 -1.00 3.69
CA GLU A 12 -14.51 -2.14 4.58
C GLU A 12 -14.63 -3.47 3.82
N ALA A 13 -15.61 -3.58 2.92
CA ALA A 13 -15.81 -4.75 2.08
C ALA A 13 -14.64 -4.98 1.11
N ASP A 14 -14.18 -3.94 0.40
CA ASP A 14 -13.05 -4.02 -0.51
C ASP A 14 -11.78 -4.46 0.21
N VAL A 15 -11.51 -3.88 1.37
CA VAL A 15 -10.35 -4.24 2.18
C VAL A 15 -10.45 -5.69 2.70
N CYS A 16 -11.65 -6.26 2.87
CA CYS A 16 -11.82 -7.69 3.13
C CYS A 16 -11.56 -8.55 1.88
N LEU A 17 -11.99 -8.10 0.70
CA LEU A 17 -11.75 -8.83 -0.56
C LEU A 17 -10.27 -8.86 -0.96
N MET A 18 -9.51 -7.81 -0.61
CA MET A 18 -8.06 -7.76 -0.84
C MET A 18 -7.31 -8.92 -0.17
N GLU A 19 -7.87 -9.53 0.88
CA GLU A 19 -7.26 -10.67 1.58
C GLU A 19 -7.27 -11.96 0.75
N SER A 20 -8.13 -12.02 -0.26
CA SER A 20 -8.25 -13.15 -1.20
C SER A 20 -7.68 -12.85 -2.58
N ASP A 21 -7.24 -11.62 -2.84
CA ASP A 21 -6.72 -11.21 -4.14
C ASP A 21 -5.30 -11.78 -4.36
N SER A 22 -5.02 -12.25 -5.58
CA SER A 22 -3.71 -12.79 -6.00
C SER A 22 -2.51 -11.83 -5.80
N ARG A 23 -2.77 -10.54 -5.57
CA ARG A 23 -1.77 -9.50 -5.28
C ARG A 23 -2.19 -8.64 -4.09
N GLY A 24 -2.99 -9.22 -3.19
CA GLY A 24 -3.52 -8.53 -2.02
C GLY A 24 -2.46 -7.90 -1.13
N HIS A 25 -1.27 -8.52 -1.05
CA HIS A 25 -0.17 -7.99 -0.24
C HIS A 25 0.31 -6.61 -0.72
N LEU A 26 0.38 -6.42 -2.04
CA LEU A 26 0.70 -5.14 -2.65
C LEU A 26 -0.37 -4.09 -2.36
N LEU A 27 -1.65 -4.47 -2.47
CA LEU A 27 -2.78 -3.57 -2.18
C LEU A 27 -2.75 -3.13 -0.71
N ILE A 28 -2.58 -4.07 0.21
CA ILE A 28 -2.49 -3.80 1.66
C ILE A 28 -1.32 -2.87 1.96
N ALA A 29 -0.15 -3.12 1.36
CA ALA A 29 1.03 -2.28 1.55
C ALA A 29 0.80 -0.85 1.06
N VAL A 30 0.24 -0.67 -0.13
CA VAL A 30 -0.10 0.66 -0.68
C VAL A 30 -1.03 1.40 0.27
N LEU A 31 -2.10 0.75 0.71
CA LEU A 31 -3.04 1.35 1.65
C LEU A 31 -2.38 1.73 2.98
N CYS A 32 -1.45 0.91 3.49
CA CYS A 32 -0.71 1.22 4.71
C CYS A 32 0.24 2.40 4.53
N PHE A 33 1.00 2.47 3.44
CA PHE A 33 1.88 3.61 3.14
C PHE A 33 1.08 4.91 3.01
N LEU A 34 0.00 4.91 2.23
CA LEU A 34 -0.89 6.07 2.05
C LEU A 34 -1.65 6.45 3.32
N THR A 35 -1.82 5.53 4.27
CA THR A 35 -2.41 5.82 5.59
C THR A 35 -1.43 6.52 6.53
N ILE A 36 -0.13 6.28 6.36
CA ILE A 36 0.92 6.78 7.24
C ILE A 36 1.50 8.10 6.72
N GLN A 37 1.63 8.24 5.41
CA GLN A 37 2.13 9.46 4.79
C GLN A 37 1.00 10.50 4.64
N GLN A 38 1.03 11.54 5.46
CA GLN A 38 -0.04 12.56 5.52
C GLN A 38 -0.10 13.43 4.26
N ASN A 39 1.04 13.66 3.61
CA ASN A 39 1.13 14.47 2.40
C ASN A 39 0.91 13.63 1.12
N GLY A 40 0.52 12.37 1.27
CA GLY A 40 0.41 11.41 0.18
C GLY A 40 1.75 11.06 -0.46
N LEU A 41 1.68 10.22 -1.50
CA LEU A 41 2.84 9.74 -2.23
C LEU A 41 2.55 9.81 -3.72
N ASN A 42 3.50 10.28 -4.51
CA ASN A 42 3.41 10.19 -5.97
C ASN A 42 3.60 8.73 -6.46
N GLU A 43 3.27 8.49 -7.72
CA GLU A 43 3.42 7.17 -8.35
C GLU A 43 4.84 6.60 -8.21
N ILE A 44 5.85 7.43 -8.48
CA ILE A 44 7.24 6.97 -8.56
C ILE A 44 7.71 6.48 -7.19
N ASP A 45 7.41 7.23 -6.14
CA ASP A 45 7.78 6.90 -4.77
C ASP A 45 7.03 5.62 -4.31
N LEU A 46 5.74 5.50 -4.61
CA LEU A 46 4.98 4.26 -4.33
C LEU A 46 5.58 3.06 -5.06
N ARG A 47 5.88 3.17 -6.35
CA ARG A 47 6.42 2.06 -7.14
C ARG A 47 7.80 1.61 -6.66
N ARG A 48 8.61 2.52 -6.11
CA ARG A 48 9.90 2.22 -5.48
C ARG A 48 9.72 1.55 -4.11
N LEU A 49 8.82 2.06 -3.28
CA LEU A 49 8.50 1.46 -1.97
C LEU A 49 7.99 0.03 -2.09
N LEU A 50 7.32 -0.30 -3.19
CA LEU A 50 6.77 -1.63 -3.47
C LEU A 50 7.74 -2.57 -4.18
N ALA A 51 8.97 -2.14 -4.48
CA ALA A 51 9.92 -2.95 -5.24
C ALA A 51 10.39 -4.19 -4.48
N ASP A 52 10.65 -4.07 -3.17
CA ASP A 52 10.99 -5.19 -2.29
C ASP A 52 9.73 -5.79 -1.65
N GLU A 53 9.12 -6.75 -2.35
CA GLU A 53 7.88 -7.39 -1.91
C GLU A 53 8.08 -8.30 -0.69
N HIS A 54 9.28 -8.83 -0.46
CA HIS A 54 9.56 -9.82 0.58
C HIS A 54 9.50 -9.24 2.00
N ALA A 55 9.95 -7.99 2.14
CA ALA A 55 9.95 -7.25 3.40
C ALA A 55 8.76 -6.27 3.55
N LEU A 56 7.84 -6.25 2.58
CA LEU A 56 6.84 -5.21 2.46
C LEU A 56 5.84 -5.18 3.62
N LEU A 57 5.33 -6.35 4.03
CA LEU A 57 4.43 -6.49 5.17
C LEU A 57 5.13 -7.09 6.39
N PRO A 58 4.90 -6.57 7.60
CA PRO A 58 5.43 -7.15 8.82
C PRO A 58 4.89 -8.57 9.05
N MET A 59 5.69 -9.42 9.70
CA MET A 59 5.34 -10.83 9.95
C MET A 59 3.99 -11.01 10.65
N GLY A 60 3.59 -10.08 11.51
CA GLY A 60 2.27 -10.10 12.16
C GLY A 60 1.10 -10.02 11.17
N ILE A 61 1.22 -9.20 10.13
CA ILE A 61 0.22 -9.09 9.06
C ILE A 61 0.29 -10.33 8.16
N ARG A 62 1.49 -10.76 7.75
CA ARG A 62 1.67 -11.96 6.91
C ARG A 62 1.03 -13.21 7.53
N ARG A 63 1.16 -13.39 8.85
CA ARG A 63 0.55 -14.51 9.60
C ARG A 63 -0.97 -14.50 9.61
N ASN A 64 -1.59 -13.33 9.52
CA ASN A 64 -3.05 -13.17 9.48
C ASN A 64 -3.61 -13.38 8.06
N TYR A 65 -2.75 -13.25 7.04
CA TYR A 65 -3.12 -13.32 5.63
C TYR A 65 -2.36 -14.43 4.88
N ARG A 66 -2.27 -15.61 5.48
CA ARG A 66 -1.46 -16.74 4.95
C ARG A 66 -1.83 -17.18 3.53
N ASN A 67 -3.03 -16.85 3.08
CA ASN A 67 -3.54 -17.18 1.75
C ASN A 67 -3.04 -16.20 0.68
N LEU A 68 -2.47 -15.05 1.07
CA LEU A 68 -1.85 -14.14 0.13
C LEU A 68 -0.53 -14.74 -0.37
N PRO A 69 -0.28 -14.73 -1.69
CA PRO A 69 0.97 -15.22 -2.25
C PRO A 69 2.11 -14.23 -1.95
N PHE A 70 2.73 -14.38 -0.78
CA PHE A 70 3.92 -13.61 -0.39
C PHE A 70 5.21 -14.12 -1.05
N ASP A 71 5.19 -15.36 -1.51
CA ASP A 71 6.35 -16.09 -2.02
C ASP A 71 6.37 -16.11 -3.56
N TYR A 72 5.62 -15.25 -4.25
CA TYR A 72 5.74 -15.12 -5.70
C TYR A 72 7.06 -14.42 -6.07
N CYS A 73 8.12 -15.22 -6.10
CA CYS A 73 9.48 -14.86 -6.46
C CYS A 73 9.60 -14.78 -7.99
N ALA A 74 9.58 -13.57 -8.54
CA ALA A 74 10.06 -13.37 -9.92
C ALA A 74 11.59 -13.39 -10.00
N GLU A 75 12.30 -13.43 -8.87
CA GLU A 75 13.77 -13.42 -8.79
C GLU A 75 14.45 -14.75 -9.13
N CYS A 76 13.74 -15.74 -9.67
CA CYS A 76 14.41 -16.71 -10.55
C CYS A 76 14.93 -16.06 -11.85
N TYR A 77 14.56 -14.81 -12.15
CA TYR A 77 15.14 -14.00 -13.23
C TYR A 77 15.46 -12.60 -12.70
N GLY A 78 16.76 -12.32 -12.55
CA GLY A 78 17.32 -11.17 -11.83
C GLY A 78 16.65 -9.83 -12.12
N HIS A 79 16.36 -9.08 -11.06
CA HIS A 79 15.88 -7.71 -11.17
C HIS A 79 16.92 -6.73 -10.61
N THR A 80 17.56 -6.03 -11.54
CA THR A 80 18.27 -4.76 -11.41
C THR A 80 17.31 -3.55 -11.44
N ASN A 81 15.99 -3.75 -11.32
CA ASN A 81 15.01 -2.69 -11.53
C ASN A 81 14.55 -2.10 -10.18
N PRO A 82 14.79 -0.81 -9.89
CA PRO A 82 14.47 -0.18 -8.61
C PRO A 82 12.97 0.08 -8.38
N GLN A 83 12.08 -0.56 -9.16
CA GLN A 83 10.64 -0.29 -9.14
C GLN A 83 9.82 -1.56 -9.41
N ILE A 84 8.61 -1.59 -8.88
CA ILE A 84 7.62 -2.60 -9.26
C ILE A 84 7.28 -2.52 -10.77
N LEU A 85 7.10 -3.69 -11.38
CA LEU A 85 6.78 -3.83 -12.81
C LEU A 85 5.50 -3.05 -13.19
N PRO A 86 5.47 -2.36 -14.35
CA PRO A 86 4.32 -1.56 -14.77
C PRO A 86 2.98 -2.30 -14.75
N ILE A 87 2.96 -3.58 -15.16
CA ILE A 87 1.73 -4.40 -15.17
C ILE A 87 1.17 -4.62 -13.76
N ARG A 88 2.03 -4.73 -12.74
CA ARG A 88 1.62 -4.88 -11.34
C ARG A 88 1.10 -3.55 -10.81
N TRP A 89 1.76 -2.45 -11.15
CA TRP A 89 1.28 -1.11 -10.83
C TRP A 89 -0.10 -0.85 -11.42
N TYR A 90 -0.31 -1.21 -12.68
CA TYR A 90 -1.62 -1.07 -13.34
C TYR A 90 -2.71 -1.88 -12.63
N TYR A 91 -2.41 -3.10 -12.17
CA TYR A 91 -3.32 -3.87 -11.34
C TYR A 91 -3.69 -3.11 -10.05
N ILE A 92 -2.69 -2.58 -9.33
CA ILE A 92 -2.91 -1.83 -8.09
C ILE A 92 -3.84 -0.64 -8.34
N ILE A 93 -3.50 0.21 -9.31
CA ILE A 93 -4.26 1.44 -9.59
C ILE A 93 -5.69 1.14 -10.03
N ASN A 94 -5.92 0.11 -10.86
CA ASN A 94 -7.30 -0.26 -11.19
C ASN A 94 -8.08 -0.79 -10.00
N ARG A 95 -7.40 -1.47 -9.06
CA ARG A 95 -8.07 -2.11 -7.92
C ARG A 95 -8.40 -1.15 -6.79
N ILE A 96 -7.58 -0.14 -6.55
CA ILE A 96 -7.79 0.84 -5.46
C ILE A 96 -7.99 2.28 -5.94
N GLY A 97 -8.01 2.52 -7.26
CA GLY A 97 -8.09 3.86 -7.84
C GLY A 97 -9.31 4.65 -7.40
N HIS A 98 -10.44 3.97 -7.14
CA HIS A 98 -11.65 4.60 -6.58
C HIS A 98 -11.49 5.09 -5.14
N LEU A 99 -10.45 4.65 -4.43
CA LEU A 99 -10.07 5.10 -3.10
C LEU A 99 -9.06 6.24 -3.13
N LEU A 100 -8.41 6.48 -4.27
CA LEU A 100 -7.36 7.48 -4.39
C LEU A 100 -7.96 8.87 -4.61
N ILE A 101 -7.39 9.85 -3.91
CA ILE A 101 -7.61 11.29 -4.10
C ILE A 101 -6.30 11.87 -4.61
N ALA A 102 -6.35 12.61 -5.71
CA ALA A 102 -5.24 13.46 -6.13
C ALA A 102 -5.23 14.73 -5.26
N ILE A 103 -4.10 15.00 -4.60
CA ILE A 103 -3.94 16.19 -3.75
C ILE A 103 -3.60 17.42 -4.57
N ASP A 104 -2.69 17.25 -5.53
CA ASP A 104 -2.05 18.33 -6.26
C ASP A 104 -2.03 17.98 -7.76
N SER A 105 -2.43 18.94 -8.59
CA SER A 105 -2.39 18.82 -10.05
C SER A 105 -0.97 18.75 -10.59
N ASP A 106 0.00 19.31 -9.85
CA ASP A 106 1.35 19.50 -10.35
C ASP A 106 2.21 18.26 -10.08
N ASP A 107 2.02 17.59 -8.93
CA ASP A 107 2.86 16.46 -8.50
C ASP A 107 2.12 15.10 -8.43
N ASN A 108 0.82 15.05 -8.70
CA ASN A 108 0.00 13.83 -8.71
C ASN A 108 0.18 12.94 -7.46
N HIS A 109 0.22 13.56 -6.28
CA HIS A 109 0.27 12.82 -5.02
C HIS A 109 -1.06 12.10 -4.78
N PHE A 110 -0.98 10.80 -4.53
CA PHE A 110 -2.12 10.00 -4.12
C PHE A 110 -2.33 10.06 -2.62
N LEU A 111 -3.58 10.23 -2.20
CA LEU A 111 -4.06 10.04 -0.84
C LEU A 111 -5.27 9.12 -0.81
N ILE A 112 -5.60 8.67 0.39
CA ILE A 112 -6.88 8.04 0.67
C ILE A 112 -7.68 8.92 1.66
N PRO A 113 -9.02 8.98 1.55
CA PRO A 113 -9.84 9.79 2.45
C PRO A 113 -9.62 9.43 3.92
N ALA A 114 -9.68 10.40 4.83
CA ALA A 114 -9.47 10.19 6.27
C ALA A 114 -10.38 9.09 6.87
N ALA A 115 -11.62 8.98 6.39
CA ALA A 115 -12.53 7.90 6.79
C ALA A 115 -12.00 6.51 6.39
N CYS A 116 -11.38 6.38 5.22
CA CYS A 116 -10.76 5.15 4.74
C CYS A 116 -9.48 4.83 5.51
N GLN A 117 -8.66 5.85 5.81
CA GLN A 117 -7.48 5.71 6.65
C GLN A 117 -7.82 5.10 8.01
N ARG A 118 -8.94 5.52 8.63
CA ARG A 118 -9.39 4.95 9.91
C ARG A 118 -9.69 3.44 9.81
N ILE A 119 -10.29 2.99 8.72
CA ILE A 119 -10.57 1.57 8.46
C ILE A 119 -9.25 0.80 8.34
N ILE A 120 -8.32 1.31 7.52
CA ILE A 120 -7.02 0.68 7.27
C ILE A 120 -6.19 0.63 8.57
N ARG A 121 -6.19 1.71 9.36
CA ARG A 121 -5.55 1.73 10.69
C ARG A 121 -6.12 0.67 11.62
N LYS A 122 -7.46 0.61 11.72
CA LYS A 122 -8.16 -0.37 12.55
C LYS A 122 -7.91 -1.81 12.12
N LYS A 123 -7.56 -2.04 10.86
CA LYS A 123 -7.38 -3.40 10.33
C LYS A 123 -5.93 -3.86 10.33
N PHE A 124 -5.02 -3.05 9.80
CA PHE A 124 -3.64 -3.44 9.56
C PHE A 124 -2.65 -2.79 10.53
N LEU A 125 -2.91 -1.56 10.97
CA LEU A 125 -1.97 -0.77 11.79
C LEU A 125 -2.40 -0.67 13.26
N THR A 126 -3.05 -1.72 13.78
CA THR A 126 -3.54 -1.77 15.16
C THR A 126 -2.42 -1.91 16.18
N LYS A 127 -1.35 -2.62 15.83
CA LYS A 127 -0.19 -2.83 16.70
C LYS A 127 0.86 -1.77 16.42
N PRO A 128 1.49 -1.16 17.45
CA PRO A 128 2.56 -0.19 17.26
C PRO A 128 3.68 -0.69 16.34
N VAL A 129 4.07 -1.97 16.50
CA VAL A 129 5.08 -2.63 15.66
C VAL A 129 4.74 -2.67 14.17
N HIS A 130 3.46 -2.65 13.78
CA HIS A 130 3.08 -2.57 12.37
C HIS A 130 3.25 -1.16 11.83
N LEU A 131 2.88 -0.14 12.61
CA LEU A 131 3.08 1.26 12.25
C LEU A 131 4.57 1.56 12.09
N GLU A 132 5.39 1.15 13.06
CA GLU A 132 6.83 1.32 13.05
C GLU A 132 7.50 0.66 11.84
N HIS A 133 7.02 -0.51 11.41
CA HIS A 133 7.53 -1.20 10.22
C HIS A 133 7.46 -0.32 8.97
N PHE A 134 6.27 0.19 8.65
CA PHE A 134 6.08 1.03 7.48
C PHE A 134 6.75 2.40 7.62
N GLN A 135 6.78 2.97 8.83
CA GLN A 135 7.52 4.21 9.09
C GLN A 135 9.02 4.02 8.84
N LYS A 136 9.62 2.91 9.29
CA LYS A 136 11.04 2.60 9.02
C LYS A 136 11.33 2.47 7.53
N LEU A 137 10.44 1.81 6.77
CA LEU A 137 10.57 1.70 5.31
C LEU A 137 10.51 3.08 4.63
N LEU A 138 9.56 3.95 5.04
CA LEU A 138 9.48 5.32 4.53
C LEU A 138 10.72 6.14 4.88
N THR A 139 11.16 6.13 6.13
CA THR A 139 12.36 6.85 6.57
C THR A 139 13.59 6.38 5.79
N SER A 140 13.79 5.07 5.67
CA SER A 140 14.91 4.51 4.89
C SER A 140 14.84 4.93 3.43
N PHE A 141 13.65 4.93 2.84
CA PHE A 141 13.44 5.35 1.46
C PHE A 141 13.85 6.82 1.24
N TYR A 142 13.39 7.73 2.10
CA TYR A 142 13.75 9.15 2.00
C TYR A 142 15.24 9.40 2.28
N SER A 143 15.84 8.70 3.25
CA SER A 143 17.29 8.81 3.52
C SER A 143 18.17 8.31 2.37
N THR A 144 17.69 7.37 1.56
CA THR A 144 18.38 6.96 0.32
C THR A 144 18.16 7.95 -0.82
N LYS A 145 16.97 8.55 -0.90
CA LYS A 145 16.62 9.57 -1.92
C LYS A 145 17.45 10.84 -1.77
N GLU A 146 17.79 11.26 -0.56
CA GLU A 146 18.63 12.44 -0.29
C GLU A 146 20.12 12.24 -0.60
N LYS A 147 20.56 10.99 -0.80
CA LYS A 147 21.97 10.65 -1.10
C LYS A 147 22.27 10.50 -2.59
N LEU A 148 21.24 10.59 -3.44
CA LEU A 148 21.30 10.48 -4.90
C LEU A 148 21.07 11.85 -5.52
#